data_AF-A0A2G6G278-F1
#
_entry.id   AF-A0A2G6G278-F1
#
_cell.length_a   1.000
_cell.length_b   1.000
_cell.length_c   1.000
_cell.angle_alpha   90.00
_cell.angle_beta   90.00
_cell.angle_gamma   90.00
#
_symmetry.space_group_name_H-M   'P 1'
#
loop_
_entity.id
_entity.type
_entity.pdbx_description
1 polymer ?
#
loop_
_entity_poly.entity_id
_entity_poly.type
_entity_poly.pdbx_seq_one_letter_code
_entity_poly.pdbx_strand_id
1 'polypeptide(L)'
;MEHYLRNLPGSLYGADKSAVANKMAENNAILLLLNGQDDGTNPAGEMMGQPLYQNEIQVEGHSWYINQDYTHRDATFEEILHMVHDTGIGVDGNGGLPGALPDFQAEIRAAQENALAENLWGIGQAEWIEELTAENSLSQEYLASVIDAYYGLWGAWSESATHGMWGLYVAKTREEIPTEDPLGAALTSKFFHPYLTYNARIDADFEGVFSLRFASDLPYTHHAQYLKDVTLTGSHDSGVRVNQLDNRITGNSGSNTVVFSGDSSEYTVQRDGDEVVVTDNTSDRDGVNTLVGIEKLEFTDQTIEL
;
A
#
# COMPACT_ATOMS: atom_id res chain seq x y z
N MET A 1 7.15 -2.80 -7.26
CA MET A 1 6.61 -3.98 -7.99
C MET A 1 6.41 -5.21 -7.11
N GLU A 2 7.33 -5.57 -6.20
CA GLU A 2 7.23 -6.79 -5.38
C GLU A 2 5.85 -7.00 -4.77
N HIS A 3 5.27 -5.94 -4.21
CA HIS A 3 3.97 -5.97 -3.58
C HIS A 3 2.84 -6.53 -4.47
N TYR A 4 2.64 -5.92 -5.64
CA TYR A 4 1.55 -6.33 -6.54
C TYR A 4 1.79 -7.70 -7.18
N LEU A 5 3.05 -8.13 -7.33
CA LEU A 5 3.41 -9.40 -7.96
C LEU A 5 3.64 -10.55 -6.97
N ARG A 6 3.58 -10.30 -5.66
CA ARG A 6 3.65 -11.36 -4.65
C ARG A 6 2.39 -12.23 -4.72
N ASN A 7 2.58 -13.54 -4.88
CA ASN A 7 1.50 -14.52 -4.85
C ASN A 7 0.68 -14.39 -3.55
N LEU A 8 -0.63 -14.53 -3.68
CA LEU A 8 -1.62 -14.58 -2.60
C LEU A 8 -2.33 -15.94 -2.68
N PRO A 9 -1.75 -17.00 -2.09
CA PRO A 9 -2.32 -18.34 -2.13
C PRO A 9 -3.78 -18.36 -1.67
N GLY A 10 -4.64 -19.05 -2.41
CA GLY A 10 -6.08 -19.15 -2.13
C GLY A 10 -6.94 -18.03 -2.72
N SER A 11 -6.35 -16.96 -3.25
CA SER A 11 -7.11 -15.95 -4.02
C SER A 11 -7.40 -16.41 -5.45
N LEU A 12 -8.48 -15.89 -6.04
CA LEU A 12 -8.97 -16.34 -7.35
C LEU A 12 -7.99 -16.03 -8.50
N TYR A 13 -7.45 -14.82 -8.52
CA TYR A 13 -6.56 -14.33 -9.59
C TYR A 13 -5.12 -14.06 -9.12
N GLY A 14 -4.89 -14.05 -7.80
CA GLY A 14 -3.58 -13.78 -7.21
C GLY A 14 -2.84 -15.03 -6.69
N ALA A 15 -3.40 -16.24 -6.76
CA ALA A 15 -2.79 -17.45 -6.21
C ALA A 15 -1.40 -17.73 -6.78
N ASP A 16 -1.22 -17.53 -8.09
CA ASP A 16 0.06 -17.56 -8.78
C ASP A 16 0.11 -16.44 -9.83
N LYS A 17 0.91 -15.41 -9.55
CA LYS A 17 1.07 -14.23 -10.39
C LYS A 17 2.25 -14.34 -11.36
N SER A 18 2.87 -15.52 -11.48
CA SER A 18 3.96 -15.73 -12.44
C SER A 18 3.52 -15.47 -13.88
N ALA A 19 2.28 -15.84 -14.24
CA ALA A 19 1.72 -15.55 -15.56
C ALA A 19 1.58 -14.04 -15.82
N VAL A 20 1.15 -13.27 -14.81
CA VAL A 20 1.07 -11.80 -14.87
C VAL A 20 2.46 -11.20 -15.06
N ALA A 21 3.44 -11.61 -14.25
CA ALA A 21 4.82 -11.12 -14.37
C ALA A 21 5.47 -11.46 -15.73
N ASN A 22 5.25 -12.68 -16.23
CA ASN A 22 5.70 -13.07 -17.56
C ASN A 22 5.04 -12.20 -18.64
N LYS A 23 3.76 -11.88 -18.47
CA LYS A 23 3.03 -11.07 -19.43
C LYS A 23 3.50 -9.62 -19.46
N MET A 24 3.84 -9.04 -18.31
CA MET A 24 4.50 -7.74 -18.22
C MET A 24 5.79 -7.72 -19.05
N ALA A 25 6.61 -8.79 -18.96
CA ALA A 25 7.83 -8.88 -19.74
C ALA A 25 7.57 -9.01 -21.26
N GLU A 26 6.58 -9.81 -21.67
CA GLU A 26 6.16 -9.92 -23.08
C GLU A 26 5.66 -8.59 -23.64
N ASN A 27 4.94 -7.83 -22.81
CA ASN A 27 4.38 -6.53 -23.15
C ASN A 27 5.38 -5.37 -22.97
N ASN A 28 6.66 -5.66 -22.70
CA ASN A 28 7.74 -4.68 -22.53
C ASN A 28 7.43 -3.62 -21.45
N ALA A 29 6.95 -4.06 -20.28
CA ALA A 29 6.71 -3.17 -19.16
C ALA A 29 7.95 -2.35 -18.78
N ILE A 30 7.78 -1.03 -18.70
CA ILE A 30 8.82 -0.07 -18.35
C ILE A 30 8.23 0.90 -17.31
N LEU A 31 8.91 1.03 -16.17
CA LEU A 31 8.68 2.11 -15.21
C LEU A 31 9.77 3.16 -15.39
N LEU A 32 9.38 4.41 -15.64
CA LEU A 32 10.26 5.55 -15.79
C LEU A 32 10.36 6.27 -14.44
N LEU A 33 11.52 6.17 -13.79
CA LEU A 33 11.79 6.94 -12.58
C LEU A 33 12.38 8.30 -12.97
N LEU A 34 11.63 9.37 -12.71
CA LEU A 34 11.90 10.70 -13.23
C LEU A 34 12.09 11.71 -12.09
N ASN A 35 12.94 12.72 -12.30
CA ASN A 35 13.04 13.85 -11.37
C ASN A 35 11.86 14.80 -11.57
N GLY A 36 11.51 15.56 -10.53
CA GLY A 36 10.44 16.56 -10.58
C GLY A 36 9.09 15.99 -10.16
N GLN A 37 8.02 16.46 -10.80
CA GLN A 37 6.62 16.08 -10.55
C GLN A 37 5.88 16.01 -11.90
N ASP A 38 4.73 15.35 -11.95
CA ASP A 38 3.83 15.52 -13.09
C ASP A 38 3.15 16.89 -13.02
N ASP A 39 3.45 17.73 -14.00
CA ASP A 39 2.83 19.04 -14.20
C ASP A 39 2.32 19.23 -15.63
N GLY A 40 2.26 18.14 -16.41
CA GLY A 40 1.88 18.15 -17.82
C GLY A 40 2.90 18.82 -18.76
N THR A 41 4.06 19.27 -18.26
CA THR A 41 5.12 19.89 -19.07
C THR A 41 6.31 18.98 -19.33
N ASN A 42 6.36 17.82 -18.68
CA ASN A 42 7.45 16.86 -18.81
C ASN A 42 7.33 16.05 -20.12
N PRO A 43 8.44 15.81 -20.85
CA PRO A 43 8.44 14.95 -22.04
C PRO A 43 8.16 13.47 -21.77
N ALA A 44 7.88 13.06 -20.53
CA ALA A 44 7.60 11.67 -20.18
C ALA A 44 6.42 11.07 -20.97
N GLY A 45 5.40 11.88 -21.30
CA GLY A 45 4.28 11.45 -22.15
C GLY A 45 4.69 11.12 -23.60
N GLU A 46 5.88 11.54 -24.03
CA GLU A 46 6.47 11.18 -25.33
C GLU A 46 7.35 9.91 -25.25
N MET A 47 7.58 9.39 -24.05
CA MET A 47 8.39 8.20 -23.80
C MET A 47 7.51 6.96 -23.65
N MET A 48 8.03 5.80 -24.06
CA MET A 48 7.35 4.54 -23.78
C MET A 48 7.63 4.10 -22.33
N GLY A 49 6.60 4.06 -21.50
CA GLY A 49 6.65 3.54 -20.13
C GLY A 49 5.72 4.30 -19.19
N GLN A 50 5.51 3.74 -18.00
CA GLN A 50 4.74 4.38 -16.94
C GLN A 50 5.63 5.40 -16.21
N PRO A 51 5.30 6.70 -16.19
CA PRO A 51 6.04 7.68 -15.41
C PRO A 51 5.78 7.54 -13.92
N LEU A 52 6.82 7.73 -13.11
CA LEU A 52 6.71 7.95 -11.67
C LEU A 52 7.76 8.99 -11.27
N TYR A 53 7.29 10.10 -10.71
CA TYR A 53 8.14 11.25 -10.43
C TYR A 53 8.64 11.28 -8.99
N GLN A 54 9.83 11.85 -8.79
CA GLN A 54 10.47 11.98 -7.48
C GLN A 54 9.56 12.64 -6.43
N ASN A 55 8.85 13.71 -6.80
CA ASN A 55 7.99 14.46 -5.89
C ASN A 55 6.63 13.76 -5.65
N GLU A 56 6.47 12.54 -6.13
CA GLU A 56 5.29 11.71 -5.95
C GLU A 56 5.60 10.41 -5.20
N ILE A 57 6.83 10.28 -4.69
CA ILE A 57 7.29 9.10 -3.95
C ILE A 57 7.45 9.46 -2.48
N GLN A 58 6.55 8.94 -1.65
CA GLN A 58 6.73 8.99 -0.20
C GLN A 58 7.69 7.91 0.29
N VAL A 59 8.50 8.25 1.30
CA VAL A 59 9.34 7.31 2.02
C VAL A 59 8.77 7.15 3.43
N GLU A 60 8.52 5.92 3.87
CA GLU A 60 8.02 5.65 5.20
C GLU A 60 8.98 6.23 6.26
N GLY A 61 8.44 6.95 7.25
CA GLY A 61 9.26 7.61 8.27
C GLY A 61 9.76 9.01 7.89
N HIS A 62 9.77 9.37 6.60
CA HIS A 62 10.09 10.74 6.18
C HIS A 62 9.00 11.71 6.64
N SER A 63 9.36 12.98 6.85
CA SER A 63 8.44 14.02 7.34
C SER A 63 7.16 14.16 6.51
N TRP A 64 7.25 13.99 5.18
CA TRP A 64 6.08 13.99 4.31
C TRP A 64 5.11 12.85 4.64
N TYR A 65 5.63 11.62 4.76
CA TYR A 65 4.84 10.44 5.12
C TYR A 65 4.25 10.57 6.52
N ILE A 66 5.05 10.97 7.52
CA ILE A 66 4.59 11.09 8.91
C ILE A 66 3.46 12.11 9.06
N ASN A 67 3.55 13.23 8.35
CA ASN A 67 2.55 14.30 8.44
C ASN A 67 1.34 14.09 7.51
N GLN A 68 1.41 13.17 6.55
CA GLN A 68 0.40 12.95 5.51
C GLN A 68 0.02 14.30 4.84
N ASP A 69 1.01 14.96 4.24
CA ASP A 69 0.81 16.22 3.53
C ASP A 69 0.25 15.97 2.12
N TYR A 70 -1.01 16.35 1.91
CA TYR A 70 -1.74 16.16 0.64
C TYR A 70 -1.57 17.33 -0.34
N THR A 71 -0.65 18.27 -0.11
CA THR A 71 -0.29 19.29 -1.10
C THR A 71 0.37 18.70 -2.35
N HIS A 72 0.86 17.46 -2.25
CA HIS A 72 1.39 16.66 -3.35
C HIS A 72 0.76 15.25 -3.27
N ARG A 73 0.65 14.59 -4.42
CA ARG A 73 0.11 13.22 -4.54
C ARG A 73 1.21 12.20 -4.24
N ASP A 74 0.93 11.19 -3.43
CA ASP A 74 1.74 9.96 -3.45
C ASP A 74 1.22 9.08 -4.58
N ALA A 75 1.95 9.00 -5.68
CA ALA A 75 1.54 8.27 -6.87
C ALA A 75 2.16 6.86 -6.91
N THR A 76 3.09 6.53 -5.99
CA THR A 76 3.88 5.30 -6.07
C THR A 76 3.02 4.04 -6.21
N PHE A 77 1.94 3.97 -5.44
CA PHE A 77 1.03 2.82 -5.46
C PHE A 77 0.24 2.74 -6.76
N GLU A 78 -0.31 3.86 -7.19
CA GLU A 78 -1.11 3.97 -8.40
C GLU A 78 -0.27 3.75 -9.66
N GLU A 79 0.86 4.42 -9.84
CA GLU A 79 1.66 4.28 -11.07
C GLU A 79 2.22 2.85 -11.20
N ILE A 80 2.66 2.24 -10.10
CA ILE A 80 3.11 0.83 -10.16
C ILE A 80 1.92 -0.09 -10.46
N LEU A 81 0.72 0.22 -9.96
CA LEU A 81 -0.49 -0.54 -10.27
C LEU A 81 -0.87 -0.40 -11.74
N HIS A 82 -0.91 0.82 -12.29
CA HIS A 82 -1.16 1.10 -13.72
C HIS A 82 -0.24 0.26 -14.59
N MET A 83 1.06 0.25 -14.30
CA MET A 83 2.01 -0.59 -15.04
C MET A 83 1.67 -2.10 -14.93
N VAL A 84 1.37 -2.62 -13.74
CA VAL A 84 1.01 -4.04 -13.55
C VAL A 84 -0.31 -4.39 -14.23
N HIS A 85 -1.26 -3.47 -14.21
CA HIS A 85 -2.58 -3.63 -14.82
C HIS A 85 -2.44 -3.64 -16.34
N ASP A 86 -1.91 -2.59 -16.93
CA ASP A 86 -1.80 -2.41 -18.37
C ASP A 86 -0.98 -3.52 -19.03
N THR A 87 0.15 -3.88 -18.44
CA THR A 87 1.11 -4.79 -19.09
C THR A 87 0.99 -6.24 -18.62
N GLY A 88 0.40 -6.49 -17.45
CA GLY A 88 0.36 -7.80 -16.82
C GLY A 88 -1.04 -8.41 -16.76
N ILE A 89 -1.94 -7.80 -16.00
CA ILE A 89 -3.35 -8.23 -15.86
C ILE A 89 -4.03 -8.16 -17.23
N GLY A 90 -3.81 -7.04 -17.92
CA GLY A 90 -4.30 -6.72 -19.25
C GLY A 90 -5.49 -5.79 -19.21
N VAL A 91 -5.56 -4.93 -20.21
CA VAL A 91 -6.70 -4.05 -20.47
C VAL A 91 -7.34 -4.49 -21.78
N ASP A 92 -8.63 -4.80 -21.71
CA ASP A 92 -9.44 -5.16 -22.87
C ASP A 92 -9.87 -3.91 -23.65
N GLY A 93 -10.33 -4.11 -24.88
CA GLY A 93 -10.79 -3.00 -25.74
C GLY A 93 -9.69 -2.37 -26.60
N ASN A 94 -10.03 -1.25 -27.23
CA ASN A 94 -9.13 -0.57 -28.16
C ASN A 94 -7.99 0.11 -27.40
N GLY A 95 -6.76 0.05 -27.93
CA GLY A 95 -5.58 0.65 -27.30
C GLY A 95 -5.01 -0.12 -26.10
N GLY A 96 -5.77 -1.04 -25.51
CA GLY A 96 -5.33 -1.90 -24.41
C GLY A 96 -4.38 -3.01 -24.86
N LEU A 97 -3.56 -3.51 -23.92
CA LEU A 97 -2.69 -4.66 -24.14
C LEU A 97 -3.35 -5.93 -23.56
N PRO A 98 -3.44 -7.02 -24.35
CA PRO A 98 -3.89 -8.30 -23.81
C PRO A 98 -2.98 -8.76 -22.68
N GLY A 99 -3.57 -9.12 -21.55
CA GLY A 99 -2.85 -9.59 -20.38
C GLY A 99 -3.10 -11.06 -20.06
N ALA A 100 -2.64 -11.48 -18.88
CA ALA A 100 -2.74 -12.85 -18.40
C ALA A 100 -4.10 -13.18 -17.76
N LEU A 101 -4.89 -12.17 -17.40
CA LEU A 101 -6.10 -12.32 -16.59
C LEU A 101 -7.32 -11.60 -17.22
N PRO A 102 -7.75 -12.01 -18.43
CA PRO A 102 -8.89 -11.37 -19.10
C PRO A 102 -10.20 -11.47 -18.30
N ASP A 103 -10.41 -12.54 -17.54
CA ASP A 103 -11.60 -12.69 -16.69
C ASP A 103 -11.57 -11.71 -15.50
N PHE A 104 -10.40 -11.46 -14.91
CA PHE A 104 -10.26 -10.46 -13.85
C PHE A 104 -10.49 -9.05 -14.40
N GLN A 105 -9.95 -8.75 -15.59
CA GLN A 105 -10.20 -7.48 -16.26
C GLN A 105 -11.69 -7.26 -16.56
N ALA A 106 -12.43 -8.30 -16.97
CA ALA A 106 -13.87 -8.20 -17.16
C ALA A 106 -14.61 -7.85 -15.85
N GLU A 107 -14.17 -8.39 -14.72
CA GLU A 107 -14.72 -8.02 -13.40
C GLU A 107 -14.35 -6.59 -13.00
N ILE A 108 -13.12 -6.14 -13.25
CA ILE A 108 -12.69 -4.75 -13.01
C ILE A 108 -13.55 -3.79 -13.83
N ARG A 109 -13.75 -4.08 -15.12
CA ARG A 109 -14.61 -3.26 -16.00
C ARG A 109 -16.05 -3.22 -15.51
N ALA A 110 -16.63 -4.35 -15.11
CA ALA A 110 -18.00 -4.38 -14.59
C ALA A 110 -18.15 -3.56 -13.30
N ALA A 111 -17.16 -3.60 -12.40
CA ALA A 111 -17.14 -2.77 -11.20
C ALA A 111 -17.01 -1.28 -11.53
N GLN A 112 -16.12 -0.93 -12.47
CA GLN A 112 -15.94 0.43 -12.96
C GLN A 112 -17.22 1.00 -13.60
N GLU A 113 -17.89 0.24 -14.47
CA GLU A 113 -19.14 0.64 -15.11
C GLU A 113 -20.24 0.91 -14.07
N ASN A 114 -20.35 0.04 -13.06
CA ASN A 114 -21.25 0.23 -11.93
C ASN A 114 -20.89 1.49 -11.12
N ALA A 115 -19.61 1.71 -10.84
CA ALA A 115 -19.16 2.86 -10.07
C ALA A 115 -19.48 4.19 -10.77
N LEU A 116 -19.37 4.26 -12.09
CA LEU A 116 -19.85 5.44 -12.84
C LEU A 116 -21.38 5.56 -12.82
N ALA A 117 -22.10 4.45 -13.03
CA ALA A 117 -23.56 4.46 -13.08
C ALA A 117 -24.20 4.90 -11.75
N GLU A 118 -23.62 4.48 -10.64
CA GLU A 118 -24.08 4.78 -9.28
C GLU A 118 -23.38 6.02 -8.68
N ASN A 119 -22.53 6.71 -9.46
CA ASN A 119 -21.78 7.90 -9.04
C ASN A 119 -20.95 7.66 -7.76
N LEU A 120 -20.27 6.52 -7.71
CA LEU A 120 -19.33 6.11 -6.66
C LEU A 120 -17.89 6.56 -6.96
N TRP A 121 -17.59 6.76 -8.24
CA TRP A 121 -16.27 7.17 -8.74
C TRP A 121 -16.41 8.18 -9.88
N GLY A 122 -15.39 9.01 -10.09
CA GLY A 122 -15.42 10.10 -11.08
C GLY A 122 -16.34 11.25 -10.69
N ILE A 123 -16.63 11.41 -9.39
CA ILE A 123 -17.62 12.35 -8.89
C ILE A 123 -17.20 13.79 -9.23
N GLY A 124 -18.04 14.47 -10.01
CA GLY A 124 -17.79 15.85 -10.45
C GLY A 124 -16.73 16.00 -11.54
N GLN A 125 -16.24 14.90 -12.13
CA GLN A 125 -15.12 14.90 -13.09
C GLN A 125 -15.56 14.60 -14.53
N ALA A 126 -16.68 15.18 -14.99
CA ALA A 126 -17.30 14.81 -16.27
C ALA A 126 -16.36 14.94 -17.50
N GLU A 127 -15.55 16.00 -17.56
CA GLU A 127 -14.61 16.22 -18.67
C GLU A 127 -13.48 15.18 -18.66
N TRP A 128 -12.93 14.87 -17.47
CA TRP A 128 -11.91 13.83 -17.31
C TRP A 128 -12.46 12.43 -17.62
N ILE A 129 -13.69 12.12 -17.20
CA ILE A 129 -14.33 10.86 -17.57
C ILE A 129 -14.52 10.75 -19.09
N GLU A 130 -14.83 11.84 -19.80
CA GLU A 130 -14.90 11.84 -21.28
C GLU A 130 -13.54 11.54 -21.91
N GLU A 131 -12.47 12.15 -21.41
CA GLU A 131 -11.08 11.88 -21.80
C GLU A 131 -10.70 10.41 -21.59
N LEU A 132 -10.85 9.91 -20.36
CA LEU A 132 -10.53 8.52 -20.02
C LEU A 132 -11.37 7.50 -20.83
N THR A 133 -12.60 7.85 -21.17
CA THR A 133 -13.46 7.03 -22.04
C THR A 133 -12.86 6.91 -23.44
N ALA A 134 -12.38 8.03 -24.00
CA ALA A 134 -11.78 8.05 -25.32
C ALA A 134 -10.45 7.27 -25.37
N GLU A 135 -9.72 7.25 -24.27
CA GLU A 135 -8.43 6.59 -24.13
C GLU A 135 -8.52 5.13 -23.69
N ASN A 136 -9.69 4.67 -23.23
CA ASN A 136 -9.90 3.35 -22.63
C ASN A 136 -9.04 3.14 -21.36
N SER A 137 -8.97 4.17 -20.52
CA SER A 137 -8.22 4.21 -19.25
C SER A 137 -9.12 4.21 -18.00
N LEU A 138 -10.45 4.20 -18.16
CA LEU A 138 -11.40 4.22 -17.04
C LEU A 138 -11.18 3.08 -16.03
N SER A 139 -10.91 1.86 -16.49
CA SER A 139 -10.75 0.70 -15.61
C SER A 139 -9.51 0.80 -14.72
N GLN A 140 -8.46 1.43 -15.22
CA GLN A 140 -7.20 1.65 -14.55
C GLN A 140 -7.37 2.67 -13.43
N GLU A 141 -7.90 3.85 -13.77
CA GLU A 141 -8.11 4.96 -12.82
C GLU A 141 -9.11 4.60 -11.72
N TYR A 142 -10.19 3.88 -12.07
CA TYR A 142 -11.13 3.35 -11.09
C TYR A 142 -10.45 2.36 -10.14
N LEU A 143 -9.71 1.38 -10.67
CA LEU A 143 -9.06 0.36 -9.84
C LEU A 143 -8.02 1.00 -8.90
N ALA A 144 -7.24 1.96 -9.39
CA ALA A 144 -6.34 2.75 -8.57
C ALA A 144 -7.07 3.40 -7.39
N SER A 145 -8.24 4.00 -7.65
CA SER A 145 -9.04 4.64 -6.61
C SER A 145 -9.48 3.69 -5.49
N VAL A 146 -9.89 2.48 -5.87
CA VAL A 146 -10.25 1.44 -4.90
C VAL A 146 -9.03 1.02 -4.09
N ILE A 147 -7.88 0.83 -4.74
CA ILE A 147 -6.66 0.31 -4.09
C ILE A 147 -5.99 1.35 -3.19
N ASP A 148 -6.02 2.61 -3.56
CA ASP A 148 -5.57 3.74 -2.75
C ASP A 148 -6.33 3.82 -1.41
N ALA A 149 -7.66 3.73 -1.45
CA ALA A 149 -8.48 3.67 -0.24
C ALA A 149 -8.21 2.37 0.54
N TYR A 150 -8.03 1.24 -0.15
CA TYR A 150 -7.79 -0.07 0.46
C TYR A 150 -6.47 -0.14 1.24
N TYR A 151 -5.43 0.55 0.79
CA TYR A 151 -4.17 0.68 1.54
C TYR A 151 -4.09 1.97 2.37
N GLY A 152 -5.20 2.68 2.53
CA GLY A 152 -5.33 3.76 3.51
C GLY A 152 -4.62 5.07 3.17
N LEU A 153 -4.26 5.29 1.90
CA LEU A 153 -3.57 6.50 1.45
C LEU A 153 -4.40 7.77 1.68
N TRP A 154 -5.72 7.64 1.76
CA TRP A 154 -6.67 8.75 1.90
C TRP A 154 -7.24 8.93 3.31
N GLY A 155 -6.96 8.00 4.23
CA GLY A 155 -7.61 7.98 5.55
C GLY A 155 -7.33 9.25 6.38
N ALA A 156 -6.13 9.82 6.24
CA ALA A 156 -5.71 11.04 6.94
C ALA A 156 -6.16 12.34 6.25
N TRP A 157 -6.67 12.30 5.02
CA TRP A 157 -7.03 13.49 4.26
C TRP A 157 -8.17 14.24 4.95
N SER A 158 -7.97 15.51 5.32
CA SER A 158 -8.91 16.22 6.19
C SER A 158 -9.95 17.08 5.47
N GLU A 159 -9.79 17.31 4.17
CA GLU A 159 -10.71 18.15 3.40
C GLU A 159 -12.03 17.45 3.07
N SER A 160 -12.09 16.12 3.19
CA SER A 160 -13.33 15.35 3.12
C SER A 160 -13.47 14.41 4.31
N ALA A 161 -14.67 14.37 4.88
CA ALA A 161 -15.01 13.47 5.97
C ALA A 161 -15.37 12.05 5.47
N THR A 162 -15.75 11.90 4.20
CA THR A 162 -16.34 10.67 3.67
C THR A 162 -15.68 10.16 2.40
N HIS A 163 -15.14 11.04 1.55
CA HIS A 163 -14.62 10.66 0.23
C HIS A 163 -13.10 10.62 0.21
N GLY A 164 -12.53 9.71 -0.56
CA GLY A 164 -11.10 9.66 -0.91
C GLY A 164 -10.82 10.43 -2.20
N MET A 165 -9.54 10.45 -2.62
CA MET A 165 -9.06 10.99 -3.89
C MET A 165 -9.62 12.37 -4.27
N TRP A 166 -9.37 13.37 -3.43
CA TRP A 166 -9.89 14.73 -3.65
C TRP A 166 -11.42 14.80 -3.84
N GLY A 167 -12.16 13.81 -3.33
CA GLY A 167 -13.61 13.74 -3.40
C GLY A 167 -14.16 12.95 -4.59
N LEU A 168 -13.31 12.44 -5.49
CA LEU A 168 -13.78 11.76 -6.71
C LEU A 168 -14.22 10.31 -6.45
N TYR A 169 -13.80 9.69 -5.34
CA TYR A 169 -14.16 8.32 -4.97
C TYR A 169 -14.92 8.28 -3.63
N VAL A 170 -16.00 7.52 -3.59
CA VAL A 170 -16.97 7.52 -2.49
C VAL A 170 -16.36 7.11 -1.15
N ALA A 171 -15.49 6.08 -1.14
CA ALA A 171 -14.87 5.56 0.07
C ALA A 171 -13.53 6.22 0.33
N LYS A 172 -13.31 6.66 1.58
CA LYS A 172 -12.05 7.26 2.02
C LYS A 172 -11.13 6.25 2.70
N THR A 173 -11.71 5.28 3.39
CA THR A 173 -11.02 4.25 4.16
C THR A 173 -11.35 2.86 3.65
N ARG A 174 -10.48 1.90 3.96
CA ARG A 174 -10.65 0.50 3.60
C ARG A 174 -11.95 -0.08 4.15
N GLU A 175 -12.33 0.32 5.37
CA GLU A 175 -13.51 -0.15 6.08
C GLU A 175 -14.82 0.28 5.42
N GLU A 176 -14.81 1.39 4.68
CA GLU A 176 -15.98 1.95 3.99
C GLU A 176 -16.26 1.23 2.64
N ILE A 177 -15.22 0.72 1.98
CA ILE A 177 -15.33 0.12 0.63
C ILE A 177 -16.42 -0.97 0.56
N PRO A 178 -16.51 -1.97 1.47
CA PRO A 178 -17.52 -3.03 1.37
C PRO A 178 -18.97 -2.53 1.40
N THR A 179 -19.22 -1.37 2.02
CA THR A 179 -20.56 -0.78 2.11
C THR A 179 -20.84 0.21 1.00
N GLU A 180 -19.83 0.98 0.58
CA GLU A 180 -20.00 2.10 -0.34
C GLU A 180 -19.71 1.73 -1.80
N ASP A 181 -18.78 0.79 -2.03
CA ASP A 181 -18.51 0.17 -3.32
C ASP A 181 -18.31 -1.36 -3.20
N PRO A 182 -19.41 -2.13 -3.08
CA PRO A 182 -19.34 -3.57 -2.88
C PRO A 182 -18.67 -4.33 -4.05
N LEU A 183 -18.73 -3.81 -5.27
CA LEU A 183 -18.06 -4.44 -6.42
C LEU A 183 -16.56 -4.17 -6.39
N GLY A 184 -16.14 -2.93 -6.08
CA GLY A 184 -14.75 -2.60 -5.80
C GLY A 184 -14.17 -3.45 -4.67
N ALA A 185 -14.90 -3.59 -3.56
CA ALA A 185 -14.51 -4.46 -2.44
C ALA A 185 -14.28 -5.91 -2.89
N ALA A 186 -15.14 -6.44 -3.76
CA ALA A 186 -15.02 -7.81 -4.25
C ALA A 186 -13.76 -8.04 -5.10
N LEU A 187 -13.19 -7.02 -5.74
CA LEU A 187 -11.95 -7.12 -6.52
C LEU A 187 -10.72 -7.29 -5.60
N THR A 188 -10.68 -6.55 -4.48
CA THR A 188 -9.49 -6.46 -3.60
C THR A 188 -8.97 -7.84 -3.19
N SER A 189 -9.81 -8.66 -2.57
CA SER A 189 -9.43 -9.99 -2.07
C SER A 189 -9.11 -11.04 -3.14
N LYS A 190 -9.48 -10.79 -4.40
CA LYS A 190 -9.24 -11.74 -5.51
C LYS A 190 -7.81 -11.69 -6.04
N PHE A 191 -7.09 -10.59 -5.80
CA PHE A 191 -5.73 -10.39 -6.32
C PHE A 191 -4.76 -9.74 -5.32
N PHE A 192 -5.24 -8.83 -4.48
CA PHE A 192 -4.40 -7.95 -3.64
C PHE A 192 -4.24 -8.50 -2.23
N HIS A 193 -3.03 -8.43 -1.69
CA HIS A 193 -2.78 -8.85 -0.31
C HIS A 193 -3.51 -7.91 0.66
N PRO A 194 -3.98 -8.41 1.82
CA PRO A 194 -4.58 -7.53 2.83
C PRO A 194 -3.55 -6.67 3.58
N TYR A 195 -2.27 -6.82 3.26
CA TYR A 195 -1.15 -6.08 3.82
C TYR A 195 -0.09 -5.85 2.73
N LEU A 196 0.78 -4.88 2.95
CA LEU A 196 1.90 -4.53 2.10
C LEU A 196 3.02 -5.55 2.28
N THR A 197 3.45 -6.17 1.18
CA THR A 197 4.34 -7.33 1.22
C THR A 197 5.80 -6.99 0.96
N TYR A 198 6.12 -5.72 0.71
CA TYR A 198 7.50 -5.28 0.62
C TYR A 198 8.04 -5.01 2.03
N ASN A 199 9.36 -5.05 2.18
CA ASN A 199 10.01 -4.57 3.39
C ASN A 199 10.11 -3.05 3.36
N ALA A 200 9.34 -2.37 4.20
CA ALA A 200 9.37 -0.91 4.33
C ALA A 200 10.69 -0.48 4.97
N ARG A 201 11.37 0.49 4.37
CA ARG A 201 12.64 0.99 4.87
C ARG A 201 12.41 2.36 5.48
N ILE A 202 12.34 2.40 6.81
CA ILE A 202 12.04 3.63 7.53
C ILE A 202 13.20 4.60 7.33
N ASP A 203 12.86 5.84 6.98
CA ASP A 203 13.78 6.93 6.71
C ASP A 203 14.90 7.03 7.76
N ALA A 204 16.12 7.28 7.30
CA ALA A 204 17.32 7.23 8.13
C ALA A 204 17.36 8.32 9.21
N ASP A 205 16.61 9.40 9.01
CA ASP A 205 16.51 10.53 9.93
C ASP A 205 15.27 10.41 10.86
N PHE A 206 14.51 9.30 10.78
CA PHE A 206 13.38 9.06 11.68
C PHE A 206 13.85 8.84 13.11
N GLU A 207 13.25 9.58 14.05
CA GLU A 207 13.45 9.44 15.49
C GLU A 207 12.13 9.08 16.18
N GLY A 208 12.19 8.29 17.25
CA GLY A 208 11.02 7.88 18.03
C GLY A 208 10.47 6.51 17.63
N VAL A 209 9.18 6.26 17.83
CA VAL A 209 8.55 4.95 17.60
C VAL A 209 7.62 5.01 16.38
N PHE A 210 8.00 4.33 15.30
CA PHE A 210 7.18 4.18 14.11
C PHE A 210 6.06 3.16 14.38
N SER A 211 4.80 3.55 14.22
CA SER A 211 3.66 2.71 14.57
C SER A 211 3.13 1.99 13.35
N LEU A 212 3.17 0.65 13.39
CA LEU A 212 2.39 -0.22 12.49
C LEU A 212 0.97 -0.39 13.00
N ARG A 213 0.64 0.05 14.22
CA ARG A 213 -0.73 0.01 14.73
C ARG A 213 -1.45 1.30 14.38
N PHE A 214 -2.68 1.19 13.89
CA PHE A 214 -3.56 2.33 13.66
C PHE A 214 -3.78 3.12 14.96
N ALA A 215 -3.60 4.43 14.87
CA ALA A 215 -3.84 5.39 15.93
C ALA A 215 -4.33 6.70 15.29
N SER A 216 -5.55 7.13 15.60
CA SER A 216 -6.19 8.29 14.94
C SER A 216 -5.46 9.62 15.18
N ASP A 217 -4.61 9.70 16.20
CA ASP A 217 -3.75 10.85 16.50
C ASP A 217 -2.42 10.84 15.71
N LEU A 218 -2.12 9.75 15.00
CA LEU A 218 -0.96 9.58 14.12
C LEU A 218 -1.44 9.40 12.66
N PRO A 219 -1.51 10.48 11.86
CA PRO A 219 -2.11 10.44 10.52
C PRO A 219 -1.56 9.34 9.61
N TYR A 220 -0.23 9.15 9.60
CA TYR A 220 0.42 8.15 8.76
C TYR A 220 0.00 6.71 9.05
N THR A 221 -0.58 6.44 10.21
CA THR A 221 -1.00 5.08 10.59
C THR A 221 -2.24 4.60 9.84
N HIS A 222 -2.98 5.49 9.17
CA HIS A 222 -3.99 5.08 8.20
C HIS A 222 -3.40 4.17 7.11
N HIS A 223 -2.18 4.47 6.66
CA HIS A 223 -1.43 3.69 5.68
C HIS A 223 -0.50 2.67 6.37
N ALA A 224 0.30 3.10 7.34
CA ALA A 224 1.31 2.24 7.98
C ALA A 224 0.73 0.99 8.67
N GLN A 225 -0.57 0.99 8.98
CA GLN A 225 -1.22 -0.18 9.56
C GLN A 225 -1.20 -1.43 8.69
N TYR A 226 -1.03 -1.24 7.38
CA TYR A 226 -0.95 -2.33 6.41
C TYR A 226 0.48 -2.76 6.13
N LEU A 227 1.51 -2.07 6.65
CA LEU A 227 2.89 -2.52 6.57
C LEU A 227 3.08 -3.76 7.44
N LYS A 228 3.78 -4.76 6.90
CA LYS A 228 4.09 -6.02 7.58
C LYS A 228 5.54 -6.09 8.01
N ASP A 229 6.47 -5.93 7.08
CA ASP A 229 7.90 -6.09 7.34
C ASP A 229 8.58 -4.73 7.29
N VAL A 230 9.43 -4.44 8.28
CA VAL A 230 10.07 -3.13 8.43
C VAL A 230 11.57 -3.26 8.72
N THR A 231 12.36 -2.39 8.11
CA THR A 231 13.77 -2.17 8.44
C THR A 231 13.96 -0.72 8.84
N LEU A 232 14.39 -0.49 10.07
CA LEU A 232 14.89 0.81 10.52
C LEU A 232 16.22 1.09 9.82
N THR A 233 16.43 2.31 9.35
CA THR A 233 17.70 2.71 8.71
C THR A 233 18.36 3.86 9.47
N GLY A 234 19.57 4.26 9.07
CA GLY A 234 20.32 5.31 9.75
C GLY A 234 20.96 4.86 11.07
N SER A 235 21.20 5.83 11.95
CA SER A 235 21.91 5.63 13.22
C SER A 235 21.22 6.24 14.43
N HIS A 236 20.02 6.80 14.24
CA HIS A 236 19.23 7.37 15.32
C HIS A 236 18.55 6.26 16.14
N ASP A 237 18.43 6.50 17.45
CA ASP A 237 17.62 5.68 18.33
C ASP A 237 16.16 5.75 17.84
N SER A 238 15.61 4.60 17.48
CA SER A 238 14.29 4.50 16.86
C SER A 238 13.65 3.16 17.17
N GLY A 239 12.32 3.12 17.19
CA GLY A 239 11.57 1.93 17.54
C GLY A 239 10.42 1.65 16.61
N VAL A 240 9.80 0.49 16.78
CA VAL A 240 8.61 0.07 16.04
C VAL A 240 7.54 -0.39 17.02
N ARG A 241 6.32 0.12 16.90
CA ARG A 241 5.14 -0.46 17.56
C ARG A 241 4.49 -1.46 16.61
N VAL A 242 4.35 -2.70 17.05
CA VAL A 242 3.83 -3.81 16.23
C VAL A 242 2.32 -3.70 15.99
N ASN A 243 1.85 -4.35 14.93
CA ASN A 243 0.44 -4.54 14.62
C ASN A 243 0.03 -6.01 14.82
N GLN A 244 -1.17 -6.36 14.36
CA GLN A 244 -1.73 -7.72 14.46
C GLN A 244 -1.13 -8.75 13.50
N LEU A 245 -0.23 -8.34 12.60
CA LEU A 245 0.42 -9.23 11.64
C LEU A 245 1.65 -9.91 12.25
N ASP A 246 2.10 -10.98 11.60
CA ASP A 246 3.40 -11.56 11.89
C ASP A 246 4.50 -10.71 11.24
N ASN A 247 5.14 -9.82 12.01
CA ASN A 247 6.09 -8.85 11.46
C ASN A 247 7.52 -9.38 11.48
N ARG A 248 8.30 -9.08 10.43
CA ARG A 248 9.76 -9.10 10.49
C ARG A 248 10.31 -7.69 10.66
N ILE A 249 11.02 -7.44 11.76
CA ILE A 249 11.56 -6.13 12.11
C ILE A 249 13.07 -6.21 12.20
N THR A 250 13.76 -5.36 11.44
CA THR A 250 15.22 -5.21 11.47
C THR A 250 15.59 -3.84 12.02
N GLY A 251 16.43 -3.79 13.05
CA GLY A 251 16.94 -2.55 13.63
C GLY A 251 18.02 -1.88 12.78
N ASN A 252 18.39 -0.67 13.19
CA ASN A 252 19.44 0.14 12.59
C ASN A 252 20.72 0.10 13.44
N SER A 253 21.63 1.07 13.32
CA SER A 253 22.85 1.10 14.14
C SER A 253 22.72 1.88 15.46
N GLY A 254 21.54 2.44 15.75
CA GLY A 254 21.21 3.10 17.01
C GLY A 254 20.69 2.09 18.06
N SER A 255 20.11 2.59 19.15
CA SER A 255 19.35 1.75 20.09
C SER A 255 17.92 1.59 19.58
N ASN A 256 17.50 0.34 19.35
CA ASN A 256 16.18 0.02 18.84
C ASN A 256 15.26 -0.61 19.87
N THR A 257 14.01 -0.13 19.90
CA THR A 257 12.95 -0.63 20.78
C THR A 257 11.78 -1.15 19.98
N VAL A 258 11.32 -2.38 20.26
CA VAL A 258 10.05 -2.89 19.74
C VAL A 258 8.99 -2.83 20.83
N VAL A 259 7.88 -2.15 20.56
CA VAL A 259 6.80 -1.87 21.50
C VAL A 259 5.61 -2.79 21.24
N PHE A 260 5.19 -3.50 22.27
CA PHE A 260 4.06 -4.42 22.31
C PHE A 260 2.87 -3.83 23.06
N SER A 261 1.68 -4.36 22.81
CA SER A 261 0.40 -3.80 23.28
C SER A 261 -0.04 -4.31 24.66
N GLY A 262 0.66 -5.28 25.24
CA GLY A 262 0.26 -5.97 26.47
C GLY A 262 1.37 -6.19 27.48
N ASP A 263 1.03 -6.87 28.56
CA ASP A 263 1.95 -7.16 29.66
C ASP A 263 2.92 -8.25 29.23
N SER A 264 4.18 -8.16 29.67
CA SER A 264 5.25 -9.10 29.34
C SER A 264 4.90 -10.58 29.58
N SER A 265 4.05 -10.88 30.57
CA SER A 265 3.60 -12.23 30.89
C SER A 265 2.67 -12.87 29.84
N GLU A 266 2.12 -12.05 28.94
CA GLU A 266 1.24 -12.50 27.85
C GLU A 266 2.04 -12.90 26.60
N TYR A 267 3.37 -12.75 26.62
CA TYR A 267 4.24 -13.03 25.49
C TYR A 267 5.20 -14.18 25.79
N THR A 268 5.59 -14.88 24.73
CA THR A 268 6.70 -15.83 24.76
C THR A 268 7.85 -15.29 23.91
N VAL A 269 9.00 -15.10 24.55
CA VAL A 269 10.23 -14.60 23.91
C VAL A 269 11.21 -15.75 23.75
N GLN A 270 11.67 -16.00 22.52
CA GLN A 270 12.64 -17.04 22.19
C GLN A 270 13.79 -16.43 21.39
N ARG A 271 15.03 -16.81 21.71
CA ARG A 271 16.20 -16.39 20.94
C ARG A 271 16.68 -17.55 20.07
N ASP A 272 16.84 -17.31 18.77
CA ASP A 272 17.40 -18.25 17.81
C ASP A 272 18.55 -17.59 17.05
N GLY A 273 19.77 -17.84 17.52
CA GLY A 273 20.97 -17.16 17.02
C GLY A 273 20.89 -15.64 17.22
N ASP A 274 20.94 -14.91 16.10
CA ASP A 274 20.87 -13.44 16.06
C ASP A 274 19.42 -12.92 16.02
N GLU A 275 18.43 -13.82 15.91
CA GLU A 275 17.01 -13.45 15.87
C GLU A 275 16.36 -13.63 17.24
N VAL A 276 15.38 -12.76 17.54
CA VAL A 276 14.47 -12.90 18.67
C VAL A 276 13.05 -13.04 18.14
N VAL A 277 12.38 -14.13 18.47
CA VAL A 277 10.98 -14.37 18.15
C VAL A 277 10.12 -14.04 19.37
N VAL A 278 9.22 -13.07 19.22
CA VAL A 278 8.25 -12.67 20.25
C VAL A 278 6.85 -13.07 19.78
N THR A 279 6.27 -14.07 20.45
CA THR A 279 4.92 -14.57 20.19
C THR A 279 3.95 -14.00 21.21
N ASP A 280 2.92 -13.29 20.73
CA ASP A 280 1.78 -12.91 21.56
C ASP A 280 0.88 -14.14 21.81
N ASN A 281 0.56 -14.42 23.07
CA ASN A 281 -0.35 -15.51 23.44
C ASN A 281 -1.82 -15.07 23.48
N THR A 282 -2.09 -13.80 23.20
CA THR A 282 -3.44 -13.25 23.02
C THR A 282 -3.80 -13.24 21.54
N SER A 283 -4.94 -13.82 21.18
CA SER A 283 -5.42 -13.85 19.79
C SER A 283 -5.69 -12.44 19.26
N ASP A 284 -5.39 -12.22 17.98
CA ASP A 284 -5.74 -11.02 17.21
C ASP A 284 -5.22 -9.70 17.79
N ARG A 285 -4.06 -9.73 18.48
CA ARG A 285 -3.42 -8.53 19.05
C ARG A 285 -2.11 -8.17 18.38
N ASP A 286 -0.99 -8.82 18.70
CA ASP A 286 0.35 -8.44 18.18
C ASP A 286 1.02 -9.52 17.31
N GLY A 287 0.37 -10.67 17.06
CA GLY A 287 0.91 -11.73 16.18
C GLY A 287 2.23 -12.34 16.65
N VAL A 288 3.00 -12.88 15.70
CA VAL A 288 4.34 -13.46 15.91
C VAL A 288 5.41 -12.59 15.24
N ASN A 289 6.28 -11.97 16.04
CA ASN A 289 7.25 -11.00 15.57
C ASN A 289 8.66 -11.59 15.55
N THR A 290 9.34 -11.52 14.42
CA THR A 290 10.75 -11.93 14.27
C THR A 290 11.64 -10.69 14.20
N LEU A 291 12.54 -10.55 15.16
CA LEU A 291 13.32 -9.34 15.42
C LEU A 291 14.80 -9.60 15.16
N VAL A 292 15.48 -8.69 14.48
CA VAL A 292 16.92 -8.75 14.22
C VAL A 292 17.56 -7.40 14.53
N GLY A 293 18.63 -7.40 15.32
CA GLY A 293 19.33 -6.17 15.71
C GLY A 293 18.47 -5.23 16.56
N ILE A 294 17.76 -5.78 17.55
CA ILE A 294 16.91 -5.02 18.48
C ILE A 294 17.50 -5.13 19.89
N GLU A 295 17.62 -4.01 20.58
CA GLU A 295 18.16 -3.96 21.94
C GLU A 295 17.07 -4.08 23.01
N LYS A 296 15.85 -3.59 22.74
CA LYS A 296 14.80 -3.45 23.77
C LYS A 296 13.44 -3.97 23.31
N LEU A 297 12.76 -4.67 24.22
CA LEU A 297 11.35 -5.01 24.12
C LEU A 297 10.58 -4.19 25.16
N GLU A 298 9.62 -3.39 24.73
CA GLU A 298 8.76 -2.60 25.61
C GLU A 298 7.36 -3.21 25.68
N PHE A 299 6.96 -3.62 26.89
CA PHE A 299 5.63 -4.10 27.23
C PHE A 299 4.91 -3.06 28.10
N THR A 300 3.61 -3.23 28.35
CA THR A 300 2.84 -2.27 29.16
C THR A 300 3.26 -2.22 30.63
N ASP A 301 3.85 -3.30 31.15
CA ASP A 301 4.29 -3.45 32.53
C ASP A 301 5.80 -3.23 32.74
N GLN A 302 6.63 -3.49 31.73
CA GLN A 302 8.09 -3.36 31.82
C GLN A 302 8.80 -3.28 30.47
N THR A 303 10.06 -2.86 30.50
CA THR A 303 11.00 -2.95 29.38
C THR A 303 12.06 -4.01 29.67
N ILE A 304 12.35 -4.87 28.69
CA ILE A 304 13.38 -5.91 28.74
C ILE A 304 14.50 -5.56 27.75
N GLU A 305 15.75 -5.62 28.22
CA GLU A 305 16.96 -5.51 27.38
C GLU A 305 17.38 -6.91 26.86
N LEU A 306 17.80 -7.01 25.59
CA LEU A 306 18.16 -8.28 24.89
C LEU A 306 19.65 -8.64 24.87
#